data_AF-A0A962V1W2-F1
#
_entry.id   AF-A0A962V1W2-F1
#
_cell.length_a   1.000
_cell.length_b   1.000
_cell.length_c   1.000
_cell.angle_alpha   90.00
_cell.angle_beta   90.00
_cell.angle_gamma   90.00
#
_symmetry.space_group_name_H-M   'P 1'
#
loop_
_entity.id
_entity.type
_entity.pdbx_description
1 polymer ?
#
loop_
_entity_poly.entity_id
_entity_poly.type
_entity_poly.pdbx_seq_one_letter_code
_entity_poly.pdbx_strand_id
1 'polypeptide(L)'
;MATFESWLINDTQPGDRVFLHYSGHGSQAPDDNGDEQDHLDEVLIPVDAYVDEDNVLRNAIRDDEIGHLLDQLSDRKVTLVIDSCFSGTITRAMGLKPDNGIRTPPALARLALSANVDPAAVEQHRQEPALLNNRPNHVIWTAVSSFQYALEDTTVNPRSGLFSNRFVRGISTPVADLNQDGHTTHLELHRWLTQESENYCAQTQCRLGLTPTLEIERGLQMSSVEQILLGLTATKPPPLDGVAEGGLLTPAPKPDPDNTAGLQIKLEVLPGPNAKLGQAVKFRISSNFDGYLLLLDLNPAQQLTQLFPNPLSERQGKGNRIF
;
A
#
# COMPACT_ATOMS: atom_id res chain seq x y z
N MET A 1 -20.48 -15.86 4.06
CA MET A 1 -19.40 -16.71 3.51
C MET A 1 -19.62 -17.21 2.09
N ALA A 2 -20.81 -17.67 1.69
CA ALA A 2 -21.05 -18.20 0.33
C ALA A 2 -20.57 -17.33 -0.86
N THR A 3 -20.66 -15.99 -0.75
CA THR A 3 -20.15 -15.08 -1.78
C THR A 3 -18.61 -15.05 -1.84
N PHE A 4 -17.93 -15.14 -0.70
CA PHE A 4 -16.46 -15.18 -0.64
C PHE A 4 -15.96 -16.46 -1.31
N GLU A 5 -16.55 -17.60 -0.96
CA GLU A 5 -16.18 -18.89 -1.53
C GLU A 5 -16.45 -18.95 -3.04
N SER A 6 -17.62 -18.51 -3.49
CA SER A 6 -17.93 -18.53 -4.92
C SER A 6 -17.01 -17.61 -5.73
N TRP A 7 -16.86 -16.35 -5.33
CA TRP A 7 -16.15 -15.37 -6.16
C TRP A 7 -14.63 -15.38 -5.97
N LEU A 8 -14.15 -15.52 -4.73
CA LEU A 8 -12.73 -15.36 -4.45
C LEU A 8 -12.00 -16.70 -4.48
N ILE A 9 -12.63 -17.79 -4.02
CA ILE A 9 -12.00 -19.12 -3.99
C ILE A 9 -12.27 -19.88 -5.29
N ASN A 10 -13.53 -20.03 -5.69
CA ASN A 10 -13.89 -20.90 -6.81
C ASN A 10 -13.65 -20.25 -8.18
N ASP A 11 -13.87 -18.94 -8.31
CA ASP A 11 -13.75 -18.23 -9.59
C ASP A 11 -12.34 -17.66 -9.86
N THR A 12 -11.38 -17.87 -8.95
CA THR A 12 -9.96 -17.49 -9.15
C THR A 12 -9.07 -18.71 -9.28
N GLN A 13 -7.93 -18.53 -9.95
CA GLN A 13 -6.93 -19.56 -10.21
C GLN A 13 -5.63 -19.31 -9.44
N PRO A 14 -4.78 -20.33 -9.24
CA PRO A 14 -3.45 -20.16 -8.68
C PRO A 14 -2.66 -19.07 -9.43
N GLY A 15 -2.03 -18.16 -8.69
CA GLY A 15 -1.29 -17.02 -9.23
C GLY A 15 -2.12 -15.77 -9.51
N ASP A 16 -3.45 -15.86 -9.46
CA ASP A 16 -4.33 -14.70 -9.58
C ASP A 16 -4.16 -13.75 -8.39
N ARG A 17 -4.60 -12.50 -8.60
CA ARG A 17 -4.58 -11.46 -7.57
C ARG A 17 -5.99 -11.29 -7.00
N VAL A 18 -6.08 -11.34 -5.69
CA VAL A 18 -7.31 -11.11 -4.95
C VAL A 18 -7.14 -9.86 -4.11
N PHE A 19 -8.03 -8.89 -4.30
CA PHE A 19 -8.09 -7.69 -3.48
C PHE A 19 -9.40 -7.68 -2.70
N LEU A 20 -9.31 -7.61 -1.38
CA LEU A 20 -10.46 -7.47 -0.49
C LEU A 20 -10.30 -6.21 0.35
N HIS A 21 -11.35 -5.38 0.35
CA HIS A 21 -11.44 -4.22 1.24
C HIS A 21 -12.71 -4.33 2.08
N TYR A 22 -12.56 -4.24 3.39
CA TYR A 22 -13.66 -4.11 4.33
C TYR A 22 -13.57 -2.78 5.04
N SER A 23 -14.67 -2.02 5.07
CA SER A 23 -14.82 -0.86 5.93
C SER A 23 -16.18 -0.92 6.62
N GLY A 24 -16.16 -1.06 7.94
CA GLY A 24 -17.37 -1.37 8.69
C GLY A 24 -17.12 -1.41 10.19
N HIS A 25 -18.12 -1.85 10.95
CA HIS A 25 -17.98 -2.05 12.38
C HIS A 25 -17.25 -3.36 12.66
N GLY A 26 -16.49 -3.37 13.73
CA GLY A 26 -15.95 -4.59 14.31
C GLY A 26 -16.11 -4.53 15.81
N SER A 27 -15.87 -5.67 16.45
CA SER A 27 -16.03 -5.88 17.88
C SER A 27 -15.11 -7.04 18.29
N GLN A 28 -15.22 -7.44 19.55
CA GLN A 28 -14.76 -8.71 20.07
C GLN A 28 -15.97 -9.61 20.34
N ALA A 29 -15.75 -10.91 20.27
CA ALA A 29 -16.64 -11.96 20.76
C ALA A 29 -15.83 -12.90 21.66
N PRO A 30 -16.45 -13.68 22.57
CA PRO A 30 -15.73 -14.71 23.29
C PRO A 30 -15.04 -15.66 22.32
N ASP A 31 -13.78 -15.97 22.61
CA ASP A 31 -12.97 -16.98 21.92
C ASP A 31 -13.55 -18.38 22.18
N ASP A 32 -13.86 -19.08 21.09
CA ASP A 32 -14.47 -20.41 21.12
C ASP A 32 -13.43 -21.55 21.07
N ASN A 33 -12.17 -21.24 20.78
CA ASN A 33 -11.11 -22.21 20.46
C ASN A 33 -9.94 -22.18 21.50
N GLY A 34 -9.74 -21.06 22.19
CA GLY A 34 -8.75 -20.87 23.25
C GLY A 34 -7.33 -20.49 22.78
N ASP A 35 -7.17 -19.99 21.55
CA ASP A 35 -5.87 -19.61 20.98
C ASP A 35 -5.46 -18.17 21.27
N GLU A 36 -6.39 -17.34 21.75
CA GLU A 36 -6.11 -15.96 22.13
C GLU A 36 -5.82 -15.79 23.62
N GLN A 37 -4.85 -14.92 23.94
CA GLN A 37 -4.38 -14.74 25.32
C GLN A 37 -5.37 -13.98 26.22
N ASP A 38 -6.25 -13.19 25.62
CA ASP A 38 -7.30 -12.44 26.28
C ASP A 38 -8.67 -13.15 26.22
N HIS A 39 -8.75 -14.26 25.48
CA HIS A 39 -9.94 -15.07 25.24
C HIS A 39 -11.05 -14.33 24.45
N LEU A 40 -10.70 -13.49 23.46
CA LEU A 40 -11.66 -12.62 22.76
C LEU A 40 -11.45 -12.47 21.24
N ASP A 41 -11.99 -13.36 20.41
CA ASP A 41 -11.88 -13.24 18.94
C ASP A 41 -12.28 -11.86 18.42
N GLU A 42 -11.44 -11.32 17.54
CA GLU A 42 -11.77 -10.15 16.73
C GLU A 42 -12.83 -10.47 15.67
N VAL A 43 -13.88 -9.66 15.61
CA VAL A 43 -14.98 -9.89 14.67
C VAL A 43 -15.28 -8.68 13.78
N LEU A 44 -15.51 -8.95 12.50
CA LEU A 44 -16.16 -8.00 11.59
C LEU A 44 -17.68 -8.15 11.72
N ILE A 45 -18.40 -7.03 11.59
CA ILE A 45 -19.85 -6.99 11.74
C ILE A 45 -20.53 -6.70 10.38
N PRO A 46 -21.06 -7.73 9.71
CA PRO A 46 -21.94 -7.59 8.56
C PRO A 46 -23.25 -6.88 8.89
N VAL A 47 -23.96 -6.47 7.82
CA VAL A 47 -25.25 -5.76 7.94
C VAL A 47 -26.36 -6.62 8.55
N ASP A 48 -26.28 -7.94 8.40
CA ASP A 48 -27.21 -8.94 8.90
C ASP A 48 -26.78 -9.54 10.25
N ALA A 49 -25.76 -8.98 10.90
CA ALA A 49 -25.41 -9.31 12.28
C ALA A 49 -26.47 -8.80 13.25
N TYR A 50 -26.74 -9.60 14.28
CA TYR A 50 -27.72 -9.28 15.32
C TYR A 50 -27.31 -9.87 16.66
N VAL A 51 -27.87 -9.31 17.74
CA VAL A 51 -27.72 -9.85 19.10
C VAL A 51 -28.97 -10.65 19.42
N ASP A 52 -28.82 -11.91 19.81
CA ASP A 52 -29.94 -12.78 20.19
C ASP A 52 -30.44 -12.50 21.62
N GLU A 53 -31.43 -13.28 22.07
CA GLU A 53 -32.05 -13.12 23.39
C GLU A 53 -31.07 -13.39 24.55
N ASP A 54 -30.02 -14.17 24.30
CA ASP A 54 -28.98 -14.52 25.28
C ASP A 54 -27.84 -13.48 25.32
N ASN A 55 -27.98 -12.37 24.59
CA ASN A 55 -26.96 -11.33 24.40
C ASN A 55 -25.70 -11.81 23.66
N VAL A 56 -25.84 -12.82 22.80
CA VAL A 56 -24.75 -13.32 21.96
C VAL A 56 -24.81 -12.65 20.58
N LEU A 57 -23.66 -12.15 20.10
CA LEU A 57 -23.54 -11.61 18.75
C LEU A 57 -23.56 -12.77 17.74
N ARG A 58 -24.50 -12.72 16.78
CA ARG A 58 -24.69 -13.71 15.71
C ARG A 58 -24.40 -13.09 14.35
N ASN A 59 -24.00 -13.94 13.40
CA ASN A 59 -23.57 -13.58 12.03
C ASN A 59 -22.42 -12.55 11.98
N ALA A 60 -21.68 -12.39 13.08
CA ALA A 60 -20.34 -11.81 13.04
C ALA A 60 -19.40 -12.73 12.25
N ILE A 61 -18.38 -12.14 11.64
CA ILE A 61 -17.32 -12.88 10.96
C ILE A 61 -16.09 -12.83 11.86
N ARG A 62 -15.68 -13.97 12.41
CA ARG A 62 -14.46 -14.06 13.21
C ARG A 62 -13.22 -13.98 12.33
N ASP A 63 -12.15 -13.41 12.86
CA ASP A 63 -10.82 -13.40 12.28
C ASP A 63 -10.33 -14.81 11.93
N ASP A 64 -10.63 -15.80 12.77
CA ASP A 64 -10.43 -17.23 12.54
C ASP A 64 -11.05 -17.73 11.22
N GLU A 65 -12.30 -17.35 10.97
CA GLU A 65 -13.01 -17.68 9.74
C GLU A 65 -12.34 -17.00 8.54
N ILE A 66 -11.91 -15.74 8.69
CA ILE A 66 -11.15 -15.02 7.66
C ILE A 66 -9.83 -15.73 7.40
N GLY A 67 -9.12 -16.15 8.46
CA GLY A 67 -7.87 -16.89 8.39
C GLY A 67 -8.03 -18.19 7.60
N HIS A 68 -9.07 -18.96 7.90
CA HIS A 68 -9.39 -20.19 7.16
C HIS A 68 -9.70 -19.93 5.68
N LEU A 69 -10.41 -18.86 5.36
CA LEU A 69 -10.70 -18.46 3.99
C LEU A 69 -9.43 -18.01 3.24
N LEU A 70 -8.53 -17.29 3.93
CA LEU A 70 -7.24 -16.90 3.37
C LEU A 70 -6.34 -18.11 3.12
N ASP A 71 -6.35 -19.12 3.98
CA ASP A 71 -5.55 -20.34 3.78
C ASP A 71 -5.94 -21.06 2.47
N GLN A 72 -7.22 -21.03 2.11
CA GLN A 72 -7.73 -21.55 0.83
C GLN A 72 -7.28 -20.73 -0.40
N LEU A 73 -6.75 -19.52 -0.19
CA LEU A 73 -6.20 -18.62 -1.19
C LEU A 73 -4.66 -18.53 -1.12
N SER A 74 -3.98 -19.50 -0.50
CA SER A 74 -2.53 -19.49 -0.27
C SER A 74 -1.67 -19.49 -1.55
N ASP A 75 -2.21 -19.99 -2.66
CA ASP A 75 -1.62 -19.98 -3.99
C ASP A 75 -2.03 -18.75 -4.84
N ARG A 76 -2.84 -17.84 -4.29
CA ARG A 76 -3.15 -16.53 -4.87
C ARG A 76 -2.27 -15.45 -4.24
N LYS A 77 -2.17 -14.30 -4.91
CA LYS A 77 -1.60 -13.06 -4.35
C LYS A 77 -2.72 -12.25 -3.72
N VAL A 78 -2.84 -12.31 -2.40
CA VAL A 78 -3.96 -11.67 -1.69
C VAL A 78 -3.52 -10.34 -1.11
N THR A 79 -4.31 -9.29 -1.31
CA THR A 79 -4.22 -8.07 -0.52
C THR A 79 -5.53 -7.82 0.19
N LEU A 80 -5.47 -7.77 1.52
CA LEU A 80 -6.58 -7.53 2.41
C LEU A 80 -6.39 -6.17 3.09
N VAL A 81 -7.41 -5.33 3.04
CA VAL A 81 -7.42 -4.01 3.67
C VAL A 81 -8.64 -3.91 4.57
N ILE A 82 -8.43 -3.78 5.88
CA ILE A 82 -9.50 -3.72 6.87
C ILE A 82 -9.49 -2.36 7.57
N ASP A 83 -10.54 -1.57 7.34
CA ASP A 83 -10.82 -0.31 8.04
C ASP A 83 -11.97 -0.53 9.05
N SER A 84 -11.62 -1.11 10.19
CA SER A 84 -12.55 -1.44 11.27
C SER A 84 -11.91 -1.30 12.66
N CYS A 85 -12.76 -1.20 13.69
CA CYS A 85 -12.35 -1.24 15.09
C CYS A 85 -12.41 -2.68 15.59
N PHE A 86 -11.56 -3.04 16.54
CA PHE A 86 -11.54 -4.37 17.12
C PHE A 86 -11.66 -4.38 18.64
N SER A 87 -11.70 -3.21 19.29
CA SER A 87 -11.58 -3.03 20.74
C SER A 87 -12.79 -3.48 21.59
N GLY A 88 -13.64 -4.37 21.08
CA GLY A 88 -14.84 -4.83 21.79
C GLY A 88 -15.98 -3.80 21.86
N THR A 89 -15.77 -2.60 21.31
CA THR A 89 -16.71 -1.48 21.37
C THR A 89 -17.10 -1.04 19.95
N ILE A 90 -18.41 -1.08 19.67
CA ILE A 90 -19.01 -0.64 18.38
C ILE A 90 -19.08 0.90 18.33
N THR A 91 -17.97 1.56 18.64
CA THR A 91 -17.87 3.00 18.85
C THR A 91 -17.09 3.72 17.75
N ARG A 92 -17.29 3.34 16.47
CA ARG A 92 -16.97 4.24 15.33
C ARG A 92 -17.67 5.62 15.40
N ALA A 93 -18.36 5.94 16.51
CA ALA A 93 -19.37 6.99 16.62
C ALA A 93 -19.44 7.75 17.96
N MET A 94 -18.87 7.29 19.07
CA MET A 94 -19.14 7.92 20.39
C MET A 94 -18.15 9.01 20.82
N GLY A 95 -17.27 9.47 19.91
CA GLY A 95 -16.32 10.56 20.18
C GLY A 95 -16.80 11.97 19.86
N LEU A 96 -17.90 12.13 19.11
CA LEU A 96 -18.39 13.45 18.68
C LEU A 96 -19.92 13.46 18.80
N LYS A 97 -20.48 14.61 19.22
CA LYS A 97 -21.93 14.86 19.32
C LYS A 97 -22.72 14.19 18.19
N PRO A 98 -23.95 13.70 18.47
CA PRO A 98 -24.79 13.06 17.47
C PRO A 98 -25.19 14.10 16.42
N ASP A 99 -24.40 14.20 15.36
CA ASP A 99 -24.75 14.96 14.17
C ASP A 99 -24.71 14.00 12.97
N ASN A 100 -25.89 13.44 12.70
CA ASN A 100 -26.42 13.13 11.37
C ASN A 100 -25.57 12.33 10.37
N GLY A 101 -24.86 11.29 10.78
CA GLY A 101 -24.18 10.41 9.81
C GLY A 101 -24.01 8.94 10.17
N ILE A 102 -24.16 8.55 11.44
CA ILE A 102 -23.75 7.23 11.90
C ILE A 102 -24.84 6.19 11.62
N ARG A 103 -24.52 5.18 10.79
CA ARG A 103 -25.30 3.94 10.66
C ARG A 103 -24.77 2.91 11.65
N THR A 104 -25.17 3.00 12.91
CA THR A 104 -25.12 1.83 13.81
C THR A 104 -26.50 1.19 13.75
N PRO A 105 -26.63 -0.07 13.30
CA PRO A 105 -27.86 -0.82 13.49
C PRO A 105 -28.30 -0.72 14.96
N PRO A 106 -29.58 -0.39 15.27
CA PRO A 106 -30.05 -0.24 16.65
C PRO A 106 -29.76 -1.46 17.54
N ALA A 107 -29.70 -2.66 16.94
CA ALA A 107 -29.35 -3.91 17.61
C ALA A 107 -27.92 -3.90 18.21
N LEU A 108 -26.98 -3.22 17.55
CA LEU A 108 -25.57 -3.18 17.94
C LEU A 108 -25.25 -2.08 18.96
N ALA A 109 -26.17 -1.14 19.18
CA ALA A 109 -26.02 -0.09 20.19
C ALA A 109 -25.89 -0.66 21.63
N ARG A 110 -26.42 -1.88 21.87
CA ARG A 110 -26.33 -2.59 23.17
C ARG A 110 -24.91 -3.09 23.49
N LEU A 111 -24.15 -3.52 22.48
CA LEU A 111 -22.76 -3.99 22.63
C LEU A 111 -21.79 -2.84 22.91
N ALA A 112 -22.11 -1.62 22.45
CA ALA A 112 -21.28 -0.44 22.69
C ALA A 112 -21.23 0.03 24.16
N LEU A 113 -22.04 -0.58 25.06
CA LEU A 113 -22.18 -0.20 26.47
C LEU A 113 -21.34 -1.05 27.42
N SER A 114 -20.65 -2.11 26.97
CA SER A 114 -20.05 -3.11 27.87
C SER A 114 -18.52 -3.16 27.96
N ALA A 115 -17.76 -2.42 27.15
CA ALA A 115 -16.29 -2.53 27.19
C ALA A 115 -15.63 -1.33 27.89
N ASN A 116 -15.29 -1.51 29.17
CA ASN A 116 -14.26 -0.72 29.84
C ASN A 116 -12.89 -1.27 29.39
N VAL A 117 -12.29 -0.66 28.36
CA VAL A 117 -10.93 -1.02 27.91
C VAL A 117 -9.91 -0.51 28.93
N ASP A 118 -9.15 -1.42 29.55
CA ASP A 118 -8.05 -1.09 30.47
C ASP A 118 -6.84 -0.55 29.67
N PRO A 119 -6.36 0.68 29.93
CA PRO A 119 -5.15 1.21 29.31
C PRO A 119 -3.90 0.33 29.47
N ALA A 120 -3.81 -0.52 30.51
CA ALA A 120 -2.71 -1.46 30.69
C ALA A 120 -2.79 -2.64 29.72
N ALA A 121 -4.00 -3.11 29.39
CA ALA A 121 -4.23 -4.11 28.34
C ALA A 121 -3.77 -3.56 26.99
N VAL A 122 -4.07 -2.30 26.67
CA VAL A 122 -3.63 -1.63 25.43
C VAL A 122 -2.10 -1.63 25.25
N GLU A 123 -1.33 -1.48 26.32
CA GLU A 123 0.15 -1.47 26.26
C GLU A 123 0.75 -2.89 26.17
N GLN A 124 0.16 -3.89 26.82
CA GLN A 124 0.56 -5.30 26.66
C GLN A 124 0.26 -5.81 25.24
N HIS A 125 -0.88 -5.44 24.66
CA HIS A 125 -1.35 -5.91 23.36
C HIS A 125 -0.84 -5.08 22.17
N ARG A 126 -0.11 -3.98 22.40
CA ARG A 126 0.76 -3.39 21.37
C ARG A 126 1.80 -4.38 20.84
N GLN A 127 2.03 -5.46 21.57
CA GLN A 127 2.95 -6.54 21.23
C GLN A 127 2.26 -7.83 20.78
N GLU A 128 0.92 -7.85 20.66
CA GLU A 128 0.23 -9.02 20.14
C GLU A 128 0.55 -9.25 18.66
N PRO A 129 0.64 -10.53 18.25
CA PRO A 129 0.84 -10.87 16.86
C PRO A 129 -0.35 -10.37 16.03
N ALA A 130 -0.01 -9.97 14.79
CA ALA A 130 -0.88 -9.94 13.62
C ALA A 130 -2.28 -10.57 13.78
N LEU A 131 -3.34 -9.79 13.46
CA LEU A 131 -4.75 -10.23 13.40
C LEU A 131 -4.93 -11.50 12.57
N LEU A 132 -4.12 -11.66 11.53
CA LEU A 132 -4.21 -12.79 10.62
C LEU A 132 -2.79 -13.24 10.29
N ASN A 133 -2.05 -13.72 11.31
CA ASN A 133 -0.77 -14.45 11.23
C ASN A 133 -0.10 -14.44 9.84
N ASN A 134 1.07 -13.82 9.71
CA ASN A 134 1.75 -13.63 8.41
C ASN A 134 1.76 -14.89 7.51
N ARG A 135 1.17 -14.77 6.32
CA ARG A 135 1.05 -15.83 5.31
C ARG A 135 1.87 -15.50 4.05
N PRO A 136 2.49 -16.49 3.39
CA PRO A 136 3.13 -16.29 2.10
C PRO A 136 2.12 -15.74 1.08
N ASN A 137 2.57 -14.82 0.22
CA ASN A 137 1.76 -14.19 -0.84
C ASN A 137 0.59 -13.32 -0.36
N HIS A 138 0.43 -13.09 0.94
CA HIS A 138 -0.62 -12.24 1.48
C HIS A 138 -0.03 -10.93 2.01
N VAL A 139 -0.78 -9.84 1.78
CA VAL A 139 -0.49 -8.52 2.32
C VAL A 139 -1.74 -8.04 3.04
N ILE A 140 -1.66 -7.91 4.35
CA ILE A 140 -2.81 -7.54 5.18
C ILE A 140 -2.52 -6.19 5.81
N TRP A 141 -3.44 -5.26 5.61
CA TRP A 141 -3.41 -3.93 6.17
C TRP A 141 -4.61 -3.75 7.09
N THR A 142 -4.38 -3.30 8.31
CA THR A 142 -5.49 -2.93 9.20
C THR A 142 -5.33 -1.50 9.69
N ALA A 143 -6.46 -0.82 9.85
CA ALA A 143 -6.48 0.60 10.19
C ALA A 143 -5.87 0.90 11.56
N VAL A 144 -6.03 -0.02 12.50
CA VAL A 144 -5.64 0.12 13.90
C VAL A 144 -5.32 -1.25 14.50
N SER A 145 -4.61 -1.28 15.63
CA SER A 145 -4.40 -2.50 16.41
C SER A 145 -5.67 -2.94 17.15
N SER A 146 -5.69 -4.18 17.65
CA SER A 146 -6.84 -4.85 18.26
C SER A 146 -7.60 -4.04 19.32
N PHE A 147 -6.93 -3.17 20.08
CA PHE A 147 -7.57 -2.34 21.12
C PHE A 147 -7.77 -0.86 20.78
N GLN A 148 -7.66 -0.50 19.51
CA GLN A 148 -7.82 0.87 19.04
C GLN A 148 -9.12 1.07 18.25
N TYR A 149 -9.42 2.33 17.94
CA TYR A 149 -10.62 2.73 17.22
C TYR A 149 -10.27 3.25 15.83
N ALA A 150 -10.72 2.56 14.77
CA ALA A 150 -10.69 3.13 13.42
C ALA A 150 -11.66 4.31 13.34
N LEU A 151 -11.13 5.49 12.98
CA LEU A 151 -11.88 6.75 12.96
C LEU A 151 -12.29 7.16 11.55
N GLU A 152 -13.32 8.01 11.47
CA GLU A 152 -13.60 8.80 10.27
C GLU A 152 -12.72 10.06 10.23
N ASP A 153 -12.23 10.38 9.03
CA ASP A 153 -11.55 11.63 8.73
C ASP A 153 -12.57 12.77 8.65
N THR A 154 -12.57 13.58 9.70
CA THR A 154 -13.43 14.78 9.79
C THR A 154 -12.87 15.98 9.03
N THR A 155 -11.64 15.90 8.50
CA THR A 155 -10.99 16.98 7.74
C THR A 155 -11.38 16.98 6.27
N VAL A 156 -12.12 15.96 5.80
CA VAL A 156 -12.59 15.83 4.43
C VAL A 156 -14.12 15.84 4.33
N ASN A 157 -14.64 16.21 3.15
CA ASN A 157 -16.07 16.21 2.85
C ASN A 157 -16.34 15.61 1.46
N PRO A 158 -17.13 14.53 1.33
CA PRO A 158 -17.80 13.79 2.40
C PRO A 158 -16.81 13.12 3.35
N ARG A 159 -17.23 12.89 4.60
CA ARG A 159 -16.44 12.13 5.58
C ARG A 159 -16.20 10.71 5.07
N SER A 160 -15.05 10.16 5.38
CA SER A 160 -14.64 8.80 5.00
C SER A 160 -13.72 8.20 6.07
N GLY A 161 -13.45 6.89 6.03
CA GLY A 161 -12.51 6.26 6.97
C GLY A 161 -11.12 6.90 6.86
N LEU A 162 -10.55 7.30 7.99
CA LEU A 162 -9.26 8.01 8.05
C LEU A 162 -8.14 7.17 7.45
N PHE A 163 -8.08 5.91 7.83
CA PHE A 163 -7.10 4.98 7.30
C PHE A 163 -7.30 4.78 5.79
N SER A 164 -8.50 4.43 5.33
CA SER A 164 -8.76 4.21 3.90
C SER A 164 -8.43 5.44 3.05
N ASN A 165 -8.79 6.63 3.53
CA ASN A 165 -8.49 7.90 2.86
C ASN A 165 -6.97 8.11 2.70
N ARG A 166 -6.21 7.96 3.81
CA ARG A 166 -4.76 8.10 3.77
C ARG A 166 -4.12 6.99 2.94
N PHE A 167 -4.55 5.74 3.08
CA PHE A 167 -4.07 4.60 2.28
C PHE A 167 -4.17 4.90 0.79
N VAL A 168 -5.35 5.30 0.31
CA VAL A 168 -5.56 5.68 -1.10
C VAL A 168 -4.64 6.84 -1.50
N ARG A 169 -4.51 7.87 -0.67
CA ARG A 169 -3.62 9.01 -0.95
C ARG A 169 -2.15 8.59 -1.06
N GLY A 170 -1.69 7.71 -0.17
CA GLY A 170 -0.32 7.20 -0.14
C GLY A 170 0.06 6.36 -1.36
N ILE A 171 -0.91 5.63 -1.94
CA ILE A 171 -0.68 4.84 -3.17
C ILE A 171 -0.93 5.62 -4.47
N SER A 172 -1.77 6.66 -4.43
CA SER A 172 -2.15 7.42 -5.65
C SER A 172 -1.32 8.68 -5.88
N THR A 173 -0.49 9.08 -4.92
CA THR A 173 0.32 10.30 -4.99
C THR A 173 1.71 10.02 -4.40
N PRO A 174 2.75 10.83 -4.72
CA PRO A 174 4.12 10.59 -4.25
C PRO A 174 4.34 10.98 -2.78
N VAL A 175 3.27 11.15 -1.98
CA VAL A 175 3.41 11.60 -0.57
C VAL A 175 4.01 10.53 0.34
N ALA A 176 3.84 9.25 -0.01
CA ALA A 176 4.39 8.13 0.72
C ALA A 176 5.68 7.58 0.08
N ASP A 177 6.15 8.16 -1.02
CA ASP A 177 7.48 7.89 -1.59
C ASP A 177 8.51 8.73 -0.81
N LEU A 178 9.02 8.16 0.28
CA LEU A 178 9.85 8.88 1.25
C LEU A 178 11.26 9.11 0.74
N ASN A 179 11.76 8.24 -0.14
CA ASN A 179 13.10 8.34 -0.73
C ASN A 179 13.11 9.08 -2.10
N GLN A 180 11.93 9.37 -2.67
CA GLN A 180 11.70 10.05 -3.94
C GLN A 180 12.25 9.29 -5.17
N ASP A 181 12.22 7.96 -5.13
CA ASP A 181 12.67 7.09 -6.22
C ASP A 181 11.58 6.82 -7.28
N GLY A 182 10.36 7.33 -7.05
CA GLY A 182 9.22 7.17 -7.94
C GLY A 182 8.35 5.95 -7.62
N HIS A 183 8.66 5.19 -6.58
CA HIS A 183 7.91 4.00 -6.16
C HIS A 183 7.64 4.01 -4.65
N THR A 184 6.36 3.93 -4.26
CA THR A 184 6.02 3.71 -2.85
C THR A 184 6.18 2.23 -2.50
N THR A 185 7.13 1.90 -1.62
CA THR A 185 7.25 0.57 -1.02
C THR A 185 6.25 0.34 0.12
N HIS A 186 5.96 -0.91 0.47
CA HIS A 186 5.06 -1.22 1.59
C HIS A 186 5.58 -0.64 2.91
N LEU A 187 6.90 -0.68 3.13
CA LEU A 187 7.53 -0.10 4.31
C LEU A 187 7.37 1.43 4.36
N GLU A 188 7.52 2.12 3.23
CA GLU A 188 7.34 3.57 3.18
C GLU A 188 5.88 3.97 3.37
N LEU A 189 4.95 3.25 2.74
CA LEU A 189 3.52 3.45 2.95
C LEU A 189 3.15 3.26 4.42
N HIS A 190 3.64 2.19 5.06
CA HIS A 190 3.37 1.93 6.48
C HIS A 190 3.92 3.03 7.39
N ARG A 191 5.16 3.49 7.16
CA ARG A 191 5.75 4.60 7.90
C ARG A 191 4.97 5.90 7.74
N TRP A 192 4.60 6.22 6.50
CA TRP A 192 3.83 7.43 6.20
C TRP A 192 2.43 7.38 6.82
N LEU A 193 1.74 6.24 6.75
CA LEU A 193 0.44 6.04 7.40
C LEU A 193 0.52 6.18 8.91
N THR A 194 1.56 5.62 9.53
CA THR A 194 1.80 5.76 10.97
C THR A 194 1.97 7.24 11.34
N GLN A 195 2.78 7.98 10.58
CA GLN A 195 2.99 9.40 10.81
C GLN A 195 1.72 10.24 10.63
N GLU A 196 0.91 9.95 9.62
CA GLU A 196 -0.37 10.64 9.38
C GLU A 196 -1.38 10.37 10.51
N SER A 197 -1.43 9.13 11.01
CA SER A 197 -2.23 8.74 12.17
C SER A 197 -1.81 9.51 13.43
N GLU A 198 -0.52 9.62 13.71
CA GLU A 198 0.01 10.41 14.82
C GLU A 198 -0.34 11.90 14.69
N ASN A 199 -0.16 12.47 13.48
CA ASN A 199 -0.48 13.86 13.18
C ASN A 199 -1.96 14.17 13.39
N TYR A 200 -2.84 13.27 12.97
CA TYR A 200 -4.29 13.40 13.19
C TYR A 200 -4.61 13.36 14.69
N CYS A 201 -4.02 12.42 15.44
CA CYS A 201 -4.26 12.29 16.87
C CYS A 201 -3.75 13.48 17.69
N ALA A 202 -2.67 14.13 17.25
CA ALA A 202 -2.19 15.36 17.85
C ALA A 202 -3.21 16.51 17.74
N GLN A 203 -4.08 16.49 16.73
CA GLN A 203 -5.09 17.53 16.48
C GLN A 203 -6.47 17.19 17.04
N THR A 204 -6.84 15.91 17.10
CA THR A 204 -8.21 15.45 17.42
C THR A 204 -8.32 14.65 18.71
N GLN A 205 -7.22 14.47 19.45
CA GLN A 205 -7.16 13.77 20.75
C GLN A 205 -7.67 12.32 20.69
N CYS A 206 -6.87 11.42 20.10
CA CYS A 206 -7.15 9.98 20.11
C CYS A 206 -6.77 9.35 21.45
N ARG A 207 -7.75 8.96 22.27
CA ARG A 207 -7.50 8.39 23.62
C ARG A 207 -6.63 7.12 23.61
N LEU A 208 -6.78 6.27 22.60
CA LEU A 208 -6.08 4.98 22.48
C LEU A 208 -4.99 4.99 21.39
N GLY A 209 -4.79 6.12 20.71
CA GLY A 209 -3.94 6.22 19.53
C GLY A 209 -4.55 5.60 18.28
N LEU A 210 -3.79 5.65 17.18
CA LEU A 210 -4.08 5.06 15.89
C LEU A 210 -2.80 4.43 15.35
N THR A 211 -2.75 3.12 15.30
CA THR A 211 -1.56 2.36 14.92
C THR A 211 -1.93 1.40 13.79
N PRO A 212 -1.80 1.84 12.53
CA PRO A 212 -2.02 0.96 11.39
C PRO A 212 -1.04 -0.22 11.41
N THR A 213 -1.52 -1.41 11.10
CA THR A 213 -0.67 -2.61 11.02
C THR A 213 -0.46 -3.03 9.57
N LEU A 214 0.68 -3.68 9.34
CA LEU A 214 1.04 -4.29 8.08
C LEU A 214 1.58 -5.69 8.37
N GLU A 215 0.83 -6.70 7.92
CA GLU A 215 1.22 -8.09 8.01
C GLU A 215 1.60 -8.56 6.61
N ILE A 216 2.90 -8.76 6.45
CA ILE A 216 3.51 -9.08 5.16
C ILE A 216 4.80 -9.84 5.40
N GLU A 217 5.14 -10.75 4.48
CA GLU A 217 6.44 -11.39 4.46
C GLU A 217 7.56 -10.35 4.37
N ARG A 218 8.60 -10.49 5.22
CA ARG A 218 9.73 -9.54 5.28
C ARG A 218 10.35 -9.26 3.91
N GLY A 219 10.44 -10.28 3.05
CA GLY A 219 10.99 -10.15 1.69
C GLY A 219 10.18 -9.22 0.78
N LEU A 220 8.89 -9.00 1.07
CA LEU A 220 7.99 -8.17 0.29
C LEU A 220 7.85 -6.74 0.84
N GLN A 221 8.38 -6.42 2.02
CA GLN A 221 8.27 -5.08 2.62
C GLN A 221 8.87 -3.97 1.74
N MET A 222 9.97 -4.28 1.04
CA MET A 222 10.65 -3.35 0.11
C MET A 222 10.08 -3.41 -1.31
N SER A 223 9.08 -4.25 -1.57
CA SER A 223 8.41 -4.28 -2.86
C SER A 223 7.46 -3.09 -3.00
N SER A 224 7.27 -2.62 -4.22
CA SER A 224 6.30 -1.56 -4.52
C SER A 224 4.87 -2.05 -4.23
N VAL A 225 4.09 -1.20 -3.55
CA VAL A 225 2.68 -1.45 -3.27
C VAL A 225 1.89 -1.61 -4.55
N GLU A 226 2.18 -0.78 -5.55
CA GLU A 226 1.54 -0.82 -6.87
C GLU A 226 1.84 -2.13 -7.62
N GLN A 227 3.07 -2.64 -7.53
CA GLN A 227 3.47 -3.89 -8.19
C GLN A 227 2.77 -5.12 -7.58
N ILE A 228 2.57 -5.14 -6.26
CA ILE A 228 1.81 -6.22 -5.62
C ILE A 228 0.31 -6.09 -5.91
N LEU A 229 -0.27 -4.90 -5.72
CA LEU A 229 -1.71 -4.64 -5.90
C LEU A 229 -2.16 -4.76 -7.36
N LEU A 230 -1.57 -3.96 -8.25
CA LEU A 230 -1.98 -3.86 -9.66
C LEU A 230 -1.27 -4.89 -10.52
N GLY A 231 -0.20 -5.44 -10.01
CA GLY A 231 0.45 -6.53 -10.66
C GLY A 231 1.44 -6.21 -11.75
N LEU A 232 1.86 -4.96 -11.76
CA LEU A 232 2.95 -4.48 -12.58
C LEU A 232 4.21 -5.26 -12.20
N THR A 233 4.80 -5.96 -13.14
CA THR A 233 5.97 -6.82 -12.87
C THR A 233 7.18 -5.97 -12.50
N ALA A 234 7.67 -6.14 -11.27
CA ALA A 234 9.07 -5.85 -10.95
C ALA A 234 9.95 -6.86 -11.72
N THR A 235 10.82 -6.39 -12.61
CA THR A 235 11.82 -7.25 -13.23
C THR A 235 12.86 -7.64 -12.17
N LYS A 236 12.94 -8.93 -11.85
CA LYS A 236 13.94 -9.51 -10.94
C LYS A 236 15.37 -9.08 -11.36
N PRO A 237 16.19 -8.49 -10.48
CA PRO A 237 17.60 -8.25 -10.79
C PRO A 237 18.32 -9.61 -10.90
N PRO A 238 19.24 -9.79 -11.87
CA PRO A 238 20.05 -10.99 -11.94
C PRO A 238 21.01 -11.09 -10.73
N PRO A 239 21.45 -12.30 -10.35
CA PRO A 239 22.36 -12.48 -9.21
C PRO A 239 23.68 -11.77 -9.45
N LEU A 240 24.23 -11.18 -8.38
CA LEU A 240 25.54 -10.55 -8.35
C LEU A 240 26.65 -11.61 -8.28
N ASP A 241 26.82 -12.39 -9.34
CA ASP A 241 28.02 -13.20 -9.53
C ASP A 241 28.69 -12.78 -10.84
N GLY A 242 29.83 -12.10 -10.73
CA GLY A 242 30.71 -11.80 -11.86
C GLY A 242 30.88 -10.32 -12.17
N VAL A 243 31.95 -9.76 -11.62
CA VAL A 243 32.53 -8.45 -11.93
C VAL A 243 32.83 -8.31 -13.44
N ALA A 244 32.54 -7.14 -14.03
CA ALA A 244 33.37 -6.54 -15.08
C ALA A 244 33.18 -5.02 -15.14
N GLU A 245 34.29 -4.28 -15.00
CA GLU A 245 34.36 -2.87 -15.36
C GLU A 245 34.01 -2.69 -16.85
N GLY A 246 32.90 -1.99 -17.16
CA GLY A 246 32.46 -1.73 -18.53
C GLY A 246 32.45 -0.24 -18.83
N GLY A 247 33.32 0.22 -19.73
CA GLY A 247 33.42 1.62 -20.14
C GLY A 247 32.16 2.14 -20.86
N LEU A 248 31.90 3.44 -20.74
CA LEU A 248 30.91 4.14 -21.56
C LEU A 248 31.40 4.18 -23.03
N LEU A 249 30.84 3.30 -23.86
CA LEU A 249 30.62 3.39 -25.32
C LEU A 249 31.78 3.87 -26.26
N THR A 250 31.99 3.14 -27.35
CA THR A 250 32.69 3.59 -28.58
C THR A 250 31.78 3.43 -29.81
N PRO A 251 32.02 4.12 -30.95
CA PRO A 251 31.53 5.47 -31.26
C PRO A 251 30.52 5.51 -32.43
N ALA A 252 29.75 6.60 -32.46
CA ALA A 252 28.85 7.10 -33.52
C ALA A 252 27.73 6.15 -34.01
N PRO A 253 26.45 6.59 -33.98
CA PRO A 253 25.36 5.80 -34.56
C PRO A 253 25.62 5.59 -36.06
N LYS A 254 25.55 4.34 -36.54
CA LYS A 254 25.50 4.05 -37.97
C LYS A 254 24.25 4.71 -38.56
N PRO A 255 24.31 5.26 -39.79
CA PRO A 255 23.12 5.79 -40.45
C PRO A 255 22.05 4.72 -40.51
N ASP A 256 20.87 5.04 -39.98
CA ASP A 256 19.69 4.17 -40.07
C ASP A 256 19.28 4.04 -41.55
N PRO A 257 19.23 2.81 -42.12
CA PRO A 257 18.79 2.60 -43.50
C PRO A 257 17.34 3.04 -43.76
N ASP A 258 16.51 3.20 -42.73
CA ASP A 258 15.12 3.68 -42.84
C ASP A 258 14.98 5.21 -42.65
N ASN A 259 16.10 5.95 -42.60
CA ASN A 259 16.10 7.42 -42.54
C ASN A 259 15.74 8.05 -43.89
N THR A 260 14.49 7.87 -44.30
CA THR A 260 13.89 8.43 -45.51
C THR A 260 13.83 9.97 -45.51
N ALA A 261 14.07 10.62 -44.36
CA ALA A 261 14.05 12.07 -44.18
C ALA A 261 15.44 12.74 -44.26
N GLY A 262 16.55 11.99 -44.37
CA GLY A 262 17.90 12.55 -44.46
C GLY A 262 18.40 13.25 -43.19
N LEU A 263 17.83 12.90 -42.03
CA LEU A 263 18.16 13.47 -40.72
C LEU A 263 19.62 13.17 -40.33
N GLN A 264 20.43 14.21 -40.08
CA GLN A 264 21.81 14.06 -39.60
C GLN A 264 21.89 14.44 -38.13
N ILE A 265 22.11 13.45 -37.27
CA ILE A 265 22.29 13.65 -35.82
C ILE A 265 23.74 13.33 -35.46
N LYS A 266 24.39 14.25 -34.73
CA LYS A 266 25.71 14.02 -34.13
C LYS A 266 25.59 14.05 -32.61
N LEU A 267 26.15 13.03 -31.95
CA LEU A 267 26.22 12.89 -30.49
C LEU A 267 27.68 12.87 -30.03
N GLU A 268 28.02 13.71 -29.06
CA GLU A 268 29.33 13.78 -28.40
C GLU A 268 29.16 13.64 -26.88
N VAL A 269 29.99 12.79 -26.25
CA VAL A 269 30.08 12.66 -24.78
C VAL A 269 31.31 13.39 -24.29
N LEU A 270 31.15 14.35 -23.37
CA LEU A 270 32.22 15.19 -22.83
C LEU A 270 32.49 14.83 -21.36
N PRO A 271 33.76 14.75 -20.91
CA PRO A 271 34.98 15.16 -21.64
C PRO A 271 35.51 14.14 -22.65
N GLY A 272 34.98 12.91 -22.64
CA GLY A 272 35.34 11.85 -23.57
C GLY A 272 34.42 10.64 -23.39
N PRO A 273 34.62 9.56 -24.17
CA PRO A 273 33.78 8.37 -24.09
C PRO A 273 33.87 7.71 -22.72
N ASN A 274 35.06 7.67 -22.12
CA ASN A 274 35.26 7.05 -20.81
C ASN A 274 34.95 8.04 -19.68
N ALA A 275 34.08 7.64 -18.75
CA ALA A 275 33.79 8.36 -17.52
C ALA A 275 33.96 7.46 -16.30
N LYS A 276 34.45 8.01 -15.19
CA LYS A 276 34.53 7.30 -13.91
C LYS A 276 33.16 7.25 -13.25
N LEU A 277 32.92 6.23 -12.42
CA LEU A 277 31.69 6.13 -11.65
C LEU A 277 31.54 7.37 -10.73
N GLY A 278 30.36 8.01 -10.78
CA GLY A 278 30.10 9.28 -10.07
C GLY A 278 30.62 10.54 -10.76
N GLN A 279 31.34 10.42 -11.88
CA GLN A 279 31.78 11.58 -12.67
C GLN A 279 30.60 12.12 -13.49
N ALA A 280 30.34 13.43 -13.37
CA ALA A 280 29.36 14.09 -14.21
C ALA A 280 29.79 14.05 -15.69
N VAL A 281 28.92 13.53 -16.55
CA VAL A 281 29.08 13.52 -18.01
C VAL A 281 28.16 14.53 -18.66
N LYS A 282 28.58 15.09 -19.80
CA LYS A 282 27.73 15.98 -20.62
C LYS A 282 27.56 15.39 -22.01
N PHE A 283 26.33 15.39 -22.49
CA PHE A 283 26.01 15.03 -23.87
C PHE A 283 25.81 16.30 -24.70
N ARG A 284 26.48 16.39 -25.85
CA ARG A 284 26.24 17.42 -26.85
C ARG A 284 25.64 16.76 -28.08
N ILE A 285 24.47 17.26 -28.49
CA ILE A 285 23.71 16.73 -29.62
C ILE A 285 23.45 17.86 -30.61
N SER A 286 23.70 17.62 -31.88
CA SER A 286 23.40 18.58 -32.96
C SER A 286 22.62 17.90 -34.08
N SER A 287 21.63 18.63 -34.62
CA SER A 287 20.76 18.22 -35.73
C SER A 287 20.80 19.30 -36.82
N ASN A 288 20.59 18.91 -38.07
CA ASN A 288 20.40 19.82 -39.20
C ASN A 288 18.91 20.16 -39.47
N PHE A 289 18.00 19.71 -38.60
CA PHE A 289 16.57 19.99 -38.63
C PHE A 289 16.06 20.42 -37.26
N ASP A 290 15.15 21.39 -37.25
CA ASP A 290 14.28 21.70 -36.12
C ASP A 290 13.49 20.45 -35.72
N GLY A 291 13.32 20.23 -34.43
CA GLY A 291 12.60 19.06 -33.95
C GLY A 291 12.55 18.94 -32.44
N TYR A 292 12.33 17.73 -31.97
CA TYR A 292 12.33 17.41 -30.55
C TYR A 292 13.43 16.40 -30.25
N LEU A 293 14.21 16.68 -29.20
CA LEU A 293 15.25 15.81 -28.71
C LEU A 293 14.74 14.98 -27.55
N LEU A 294 14.77 13.67 -27.74
CA LEU A 294 14.57 12.68 -26.69
C LEU A 294 15.88 11.90 -26.53
N LEU A 295 16.49 11.93 -25.36
CA LEU A 295 17.65 11.11 -25.04
C LEU A 295 17.19 9.97 -24.14
N LEU A 296 17.36 8.74 -24.63
CA LEU A 296 17.00 7.52 -23.93
C LEU A 296 18.27 6.70 -23.71
N ASP A 297 18.46 6.23 -22.49
CA ASP A 297 19.44 5.22 -22.16
C ASP A 297 18.76 3.86 -22.18
N LEU A 298 19.24 2.96 -23.03
CA LEU A 298 18.82 1.57 -23.02
C LEU A 298 19.97 0.77 -22.43
N ASN A 299 19.85 0.43 -21.15
CA ASN A 299 20.90 -0.30 -20.48
C ASN A 299 20.96 -1.77 -20.99
N PRO A 300 22.02 -2.54 -20.69
CA PRO A 300 22.14 -3.94 -21.12
C PRO A 300 20.99 -4.85 -20.66
N ALA A 301 20.18 -4.43 -19.69
CA ALA A 301 18.97 -5.11 -19.24
C ALA A 301 17.71 -4.72 -20.04
N GLN A 302 17.87 -4.00 -21.16
CA GLN A 302 16.80 -3.48 -22.01
C GLN A 302 15.83 -2.54 -21.27
N GLN A 303 16.25 -1.94 -20.15
CA GLN A 303 15.47 -0.90 -19.47
C GLN A 303 15.72 0.43 -20.16
N LEU A 304 14.63 1.07 -20.58
CA LEU A 304 14.66 2.34 -21.27
C LEU A 304 14.47 3.47 -20.25
N THR A 305 15.51 4.26 -20.02
CA THR A 305 15.49 5.43 -19.14
C THR A 305 15.52 6.69 -19.96
N GLN A 306 14.53 7.58 -19.80
CA GLN A 306 14.56 8.88 -20.45
C GLN A 306 15.52 9.82 -19.71
N LEU A 307 16.69 10.06 -20.29
CA LEU A 307 17.68 10.99 -19.77
C LEU A 307 17.32 12.45 -20.06
N PHE A 308 16.62 12.73 -21.17
CA PHE A 308 16.20 14.09 -21.55
C PHE A 308 14.95 14.06 -22.45
N PRO A 309 13.97 14.97 -22.26
CA PRO A 309 13.85 15.89 -21.13
C PRO A 309 13.62 15.11 -19.83
N ASN A 310 14.09 15.67 -18.72
CA ASN A 310 13.85 15.15 -17.38
C ASN A 310 13.41 16.30 -16.45
N PRO A 311 12.94 16.01 -15.23
CA PRO A 311 12.47 17.07 -14.33
C PRO A 311 13.51 18.16 -14.01
N LEU A 312 14.81 17.86 -14.10
CA LEU A 312 15.88 18.85 -13.93
C LEU A 312 16.00 19.79 -15.13
N SER A 313 15.87 19.30 -16.37
CA SER A 313 15.91 20.16 -17.56
C SER A 313 14.68 21.04 -17.68
N GLU A 314 13.51 20.54 -17.28
CA GLU A 314 12.25 21.30 -17.28
C GLU A 314 12.30 22.45 -16.27
N ARG A 315 12.81 22.19 -15.05
CA ARG A 315 13.05 23.23 -14.03
C ARG A 315 14.07 24.28 -14.46
N GLN A 316 14.99 23.94 -15.35
CA GLN A 316 15.97 24.89 -15.93
C GLN A 316 15.43 25.62 -17.18
N GLY A 317 14.15 25.42 -17.53
CA GLY A 317 13.54 26.02 -18.73
C GLY A 317 14.11 25.48 -20.04
N LYS A 318 14.85 24.37 -20.00
CA LYS A 318 15.41 23.70 -21.17
C LYS A 318 14.40 22.68 -21.67
N GLY A 319 13.46 23.14 -22.48
CA GLY A 319 12.51 22.27 -23.19
C GLY A 319 13.21 21.33 -24.16
N ASN A 320 12.49 20.32 -24.64
CA ASN A 320 13.00 19.31 -25.54
C ASN A 320 13.04 19.74 -27.02
N ARG A 321 12.68 20.98 -27.35
CA ARG A 321 12.69 21.47 -28.73
C ARG A 321 14.09 21.93 -29.13
N ILE A 322 14.60 21.37 -30.22
CA ILE A 322 15.86 21.77 -30.87
C ILE A 322 15.54 22.62 -32.10
N PHE A 323 16.28 23.71 -32.28
CA PHE A 323 16.24 24.64 -33.41
C PHE A 323 17.60 24.63 -34.11
#